data_AF-A0A538NGU0-F1
#
_entry.id   AF-A0A538NGU0-F1
#
_cell.length_a   1.000
_cell.length_b   1.000
_cell.length_c   1.000
_cell.angle_alpha   90.00
_cell.angle_beta   90.00
_cell.angle_gamma   90.00
#
_symmetry.space_group_name_H-M   'P 1'
#
loop_
_entity.id
_entity.type
_entity.pdbx_description
1 polymer ?
#
loop_
_entity_poly.entity_id
_entity_poly.type
_entity_poly.pdbx_seq_one_letter_code
_entity_poly.pdbx_strand_id
1 'polypeptide(L)'
;MATRTGSAVWEGTLKEGRGTMKLGSGAFEGPYSFSSRFEEGKGTNPEELIGAAEAGCYSMALSANLEKAGHPAKRISTTATVKLEMTGGGPKITTIDLKTE
;
A
#
# COMPACT_ATOMS: atom_id res chain seq x y z
N MET A 1 4.45 -12.93 -18.92
CA MET A 1 4.28 -12.04 -17.75
C MET A 1 2.80 -11.98 -17.44
N ALA A 2 2.41 -12.04 -16.17
CA ALA A 2 1.03 -11.84 -15.78
C ALA A 2 0.75 -10.34 -15.65
N THR A 3 -0.19 -9.82 -16.43
CA THR A 3 -0.69 -8.44 -16.26
C THR A 3 -1.71 -8.45 -15.11
N ARG A 4 -1.51 -7.56 -14.12
CA ARG A 4 -2.44 -7.33 -13.02
C ARG A 4 -2.94 -5.90 -13.10
N THR A 5 -4.22 -5.70 -12.80
CA THR A 5 -4.87 -4.38 -12.87
C THR A 5 -5.45 -4.01 -11.51
N GLY A 6 -5.67 -2.71 -11.32
CA GLY A 6 -6.48 -2.11 -10.28
C GLY A 6 -7.16 -0.89 -10.89
N SER A 7 -8.24 -0.42 -10.28
CA SER A 7 -8.98 0.74 -10.77
C SER A 7 -9.47 1.61 -9.61
N ALA A 8 -9.77 2.87 -9.91
CA ALA A 8 -10.35 3.79 -8.97
C ALA A 8 -11.38 4.69 -9.67
N VAL A 9 -12.42 5.08 -8.95
CA VAL A 9 -13.38 6.11 -9.36
C VAL A 9 -13.29 7.26 -8.37
N TRP A 10 -13.45 8.49 -8.86
CA TRP A 10 -13.55 9.70 -8.05
C TRP A 10 -14.73 10.54 -8.53
N GLU A 11 -15.51 11.06 -7.60
CA GLU A 11 -16.66 11.93 -7.84
C GLU A 11 -16.55 13.20 -7.01
N GLY A 12 -16.75 14.36 -7.64
CA GLY A 12 -16.77 15.66 -6.98
C GLY A 12 -15.42 16.38 -6.93
N THR A 13 -15.36 17.43 -6.11
CA THR A 13 -14.16 18.26 -5.95
C THR A 13 -13.09 17.56 -5.11
N LEU A 14 -11.91 18.14 -4.94
CA LEU A 14 -10.84 17.50 -4.15
C LEU A 14 -11.24 17.30 -2.68
N LYS A 15 -11.77 18.32 -2.00
CA LYS A 15 -12.04 18.28 -0.55
C LYS A 15 -13.35 17.58 -0.19
N GLU A 16 -14.38 17.76 -1.01
CA GLU A 16 -15.73 17.22 -0.75
C GLU A 16 -16.00 15.96 -1.57
N GLY A 17 -15.10 15.63 -2.49
CA GLY A 17 -15.22 14.44 -3.31
C GLY A 17 -14.94 13.17 -2.54
N ARG A 18 -15.34 12.08 -3.17
CA ARG A 18 -15.21 10.73 -2.67
C ARG A 18 -14.79 9.82 -3.80
N GLY A 19 -14.08 8.77 -3.47
CA GLY A 19 -13.74 7.76 -4.44
C GLY A 19 -13.77 6.37 -3.86
N THR A 20 -13.63 5.40 -4.75
CA THR A 20 -13.51 3.98 -4.41
C THR A 20 -12.36 3.39 -5.21
N MET A 21 -11.47 2.64 -4.54
CA MET A 21 -10.40 1.86 -5.17
C MET A 21 -10.77 0.38 -5.19
N LYS A 22 -10.40 -0.33 -6.25
CA LYS A 22 -10.62 -1.77 -6.43
C LYS A 22 -9.37 -2.47 -6.93
N LEU A 23 -9.06 -3.64 -6.36
CA LEU A 23 -8.05 -4.54 -6.92
C LEU A 23 -8.68 -5.38 -8.04
N GLY A 24 -7.96 -5.58 -9.15
CA GLY A 24 -8.45 -6.38 -10.27
C GLY A 24 -8.65 -7.87 -9.96
N SER A 25 -8.14 -8.34 -8.82
CA SER A 25 -8.44 -9.66 -8.29
C SER A 25 -9.82 -9.77 -7.63
N GLY A 26 -10.46 -8.65 -7.32
CA GLY A 26 -11.69 -8.59 -6.51
C GLY A 26 -11.48 -8.79 -5.01
N ALA A 27 -10.23 -8.94 -4.54
CA ALA A 27 -9.92 -9.19 -3.13
C ALA A 27 -10.16 -7.97 -2.22
N PHE A 28 -10.23 -6.78 -2.81
CA PHE A 28 -10.46 -5.54 -2.08
C PHE A 28 -11.20 -4.52 -2.94
N GLU A 29 -12.16 -3.86 -2.30
CA GLU A 29 -12.83 -2.66 -2.75
C GLU A 29 -13.05 -1.76 -1.52
N GLY A 30 -12.62 -0.49 -1.58
CA GLY A 30 -12.68 0.39 -0.41
C GLY A 30 -12.80 1.87 -0.76
N PRO A 31 -13.54 2.65 0.06
CA PRO A 31 -13.70 4.08 -0.14
C PRO A 31 -12.44 4.84 0.27
N TYR A 32 -12.10 5.88 -0.48
CA TYR A 32 -11.04 6.84 -0.14
C TYR A 32 -11.52 8.27 -0.37
N SER A 33 -10.94 9.21 0.36
CA SER A 33 -11.29 10.63 0.30
C SER A 33 -10.05 11.48 0.57
N PHE A 34 -10.18 12.80 0.45
CA PHE A 34 -9.13 13.71 0.92
C PHE A 34 -8.86 13.50 2.42
N SER A 35 -9.92 13.39 3.22
CA SER A 35 -9.83 13.23 4.67
C SER A 35 -9.18 11.89 5.06
N SER A 36 -9.48 10.78 4.38
CA SER A 36 -8.84 9.49 4.70
C SER A 36 -7.38 9.39 4.25
N ARG A 37 -6.93 10.30 3.38
CA ARG A 37 -5.57 10.32 2.83
C ARG A 37 -4.66 11.32 3.52
N PHE A 38 -5.16 12.52 3.81
CA PHE A 38 -4.37 13.64 4.32
C PHE A 38 -4.72 14.03 5.76
N GLU A 39 -5.76 13.44 6.32
CA GLU A 39 -6.22 13.64 7.70
C GLU A 39 -6.41 12.27 8.35
N GLU A 40 -7.07 12.22 9.51
CA GLU A 40 -7.41 10.97 10.22
C GLU A 40 -8.83 10.48 9.89
N GLY A 41 -9.31 10.77 8.68
CA GLY A 41 -10.64 10.37 8.22
C GLY A 41 -10.77 8.85 8.04
N LYS A 42 -11.99 8.32 8.21
CA LYS A 42 -12.27 6.89 7.94
C LYS A 42 -12.19 6.58 6.44
N GLY A 43 -11.60 5.45 6.10
CA GLY A 43 -11.47 4.96 4.72
C GLY A 43 -10.08 4.40 4.48
N THR A 44 -9.85 3.86 3.29
CA THR A 44 -8.50 3.48 2.84
C THR A 44 -7.76 4.68 2.27
N ASN A 45 -6.50 4.50 1.93
CA ASN A 45 -5.68 5.44 1.17
C ASN A 45 -4.69 4.68 0.27
N PRO A 46 -4.16 5.33 -0.79
CA PRO A 46 -3.17 4.69 -1.65
C PRO A 46 -1.92 4.21 -0.91
N GLU A 47 -1.51 4.93 0.13
CA GLU A 47 -0.27 4.68 0.86
C GLU A 47 -0.32 3.35 1.64
N GLU A 48 -1.43 2.99 2.30
CA GLU A 48 -1.56 1.69 2.96
C GLU A 48 -1.58 0.51 1.98
N LEU A 49 -2.17 0.69 0.78
CA LEU A 49 -2.18 -0.33 -0.26
C LEU A 49 -0.77 -0.57 -0.83
N ILE A 50 0.00 0.50 -1.02
CA ILE A 50 1.42 0.41 -1.40
C ILE A 50 2.22 -0.29 -0.29
N GLY A 51 1.99 0.08 0.97
CA GLY A 51 2.63 -0.56 2.12
C GLY A 51 2.35 -2.07 2.18
N ALA A 52 1.09 -2.47 2.00
CA ALA A 52 0.71 -3.87 1.98
C ALA A 52 1.38 -4.64 0.83
N ALA A 53 1.44 -4.02 -0.37
CA ALA A 53 2.11 -4.61 -1.52
C ALA A 53 3.62 -4.79 -1.28
N GLU A 54 4.29 -3.77 -0.76
CA GLU A 54 5.74 -3.79 -0.50
C GLU A 54 6.10 -4.79 0.61
N ALA A 55 5.35 -4.79 1.71
CA ALA A 55 5.54 -5.76 2.80
C ALA A 55 5.40 -7.21 2.31
N GLY A 56 4.40 -7.47 1.44
CA GLY A 56 4.21 -8.78 0.82
C GLY A 56 5.36 -9.18 -0.11
N CYS A 57 5.79 -8.25 -0.97
CA CYS A 57 6.90 -8.45 -1.90
C CYS A 57 8.20 -8.78 -1.14
N TYR A 58 8.56 -7.95 -0.16
CA TYR A 58 9.75 -8.13 0.66
C TYR A 58 9.73 -9.47 1.41
N SER A 59 8.61 -9.80 2.06
CA SER A 59 8.50 -11.06 2.82
C SER A 59 8.70 -12.30 1.94
N MET A 60 8.13 -12.28 0.72
CA MET A 60 8.29 -13.36 -0.24
C MET A 60 9.73 -13.49 -0.74
N ALA A 61 10.36 -12.35 -1.07
CA ALA A 61 11.75 -12.32 -1.52
C ALA A 61 12.72 -12.81 -0.42
N LEU A 62 12.51 -12.37 0.83
CA LEU A 62 13.30 -12.82 1.98
C LEU A 62 13.16 -14.33 2.20
N SER A 63 11.93 -14.86 2.13
CA SER A 63 11.67 -16.31 2.21
C SER A 63 12.47 -17.08 1.18
N ALA A 64 12.45 -16.64 -0.08
CA ALA A 64 13.16 -17.29 -1.17
C ALA A 64 14.69 -17.27 -0.96
N ASN A 65 15.23 -16.17 -0.43
CA ASN A 65 16.67 -16.07 -0.16
C ASN A 65 17.11 -16.96 1.01
N LEU A 66 16.31 -17.02 2.07
CA LEU A 66 16.56 -17.89 3.22
C LEU A 66 16.48 -19.37 2.85
N GLU A 67 15.50 -19.77 2.05
CA GLU A 67 15.38 -21.13 1.51
C GLU A 67 16.61 -21.51 0.67
N LYS A 68 17.04 -20.64 -0.25
CA LYS A 68 18.25 -20.86 -1.06
C LYS A 68 19.52 -21.02 -0.22
N ALA A 69 19.58 -20.35 0.93
CA ALA A 69 20.69 -20.47 1.87
C ALA A 69 20.60 -21.71 2.79
N GLY A 70 19.56 -22.55 2.65
CA GLY A 70 19.37 -23.74 3.49
C GLY A 70 18.69 -23.46 4.84
N HIS A 71 18.06 -22.29 4.99
CA HIS A 71 17.40 -21.84 6.22
C HIS A 71 15.93 -21.48 5.99
N PRO A 72 15.06 -22.40 5.55
CA PRO A 72 13.67 -22.08 5.25
C PRO A 72 12.96 -21.50 6.47
N ALA A 73 12.43 -20.27 6.33
CA ALA A 73 11.72 -19.58 7.40
C ALA A 73 10.36 -20.23 7.65
N LYS A 74 9.99 -20.39 8.93
CA LYS A 74 8.63 -20.87 9.29
C LYS A 74 7.57 -19.79 9.12
N ARG A 75 7.95 -18.54 9.36
CA ARG A 75 7.09 -17.36 9.25
C ARG A 75 7.99 -16.14 9.03
N ILE A 76 7.54 -15.23 8.18
CA ILE A 76 8.08 -13.88 8.03
C ILE A 76 6.90 -12.93 8.15
N SER A 77 6.99 -11.97 9.06
CA SER A 77 5.96 -10.96 9.30
C SER A 77 6.57 -9.59 9.07
N THR A 78 6.17 -8.91 8.00
CA THR A 78 6.69 -7.57 7.67
C THR A 78 5.57 -6.53 7.76
N THR A 79 5.88 -5.41 8.41
CA THR A 79 5.07 -4.19 8.38
C THR A 79 5.82 -3.14 7.57
N ALA A 80 5.13 -2.48 6.64
CA ALA A 80 5.65 -1.35 5.89
C ALA A 80 4.98 -0.05 6.34
N THR A 81 5.77 0.89 6.85
CA THR A 81 5.30 2.24 7.21
C THR A 81 5.61 3.20 6.07
N VAL A 82 4.58 3.61 5.33
CA VAL A 82 4.70 4.53 4.20
C VAL A 82 4.53 5.96 4.69
N LYS A 83 5.53 6.82 4.46
CA LYS A 83 5.51 8.23 4.84
C LYS A 83 5.15 9.10 3.64
N LEU A 84 4.03 9.81 3.75
CA LEU A 84 3.59 10.83 2.81
C LEU A 84 3.89 12.21 3.40
N GLU A 85 4.67 13.01 2.69
CA GLU A 85 5.06 14.35 3.13
C GLU A 85 4.69 15.40 2.07
N MET A 86 4.35 16.61 2.53
CA MET A 86 4.12 17.76 1.66
C MET A 86 5.46 18.44 1.37
N THR A 87 6.01 18.20 0.18
CA THR A 87 7.32 18.73 -0.22
C THR A 87 7.23 19.42 -1.59
N GLY A 88 7.93 20.54 -1.77
CA GLY A 88 8.07 21.19 -3.09
C GLY A 88 6.75 21.55 -3.81
N GLY A 89 5.67 21.82 -3.06
CA GLY A 89 4.37 22.18 -3.64
C GLY A 89 3.38 21.03 -3.81
N GLY A 90 3.66 19.82 -3.34
CA GLY A 90 2.71 18.71 -3.42
C GLY A 90 3.02 17.51 -2.51
N PRO A 91 2.11 16.52 -2.45
CA PRO A 91 2.30 15.31 -1.67
C PRO A 91 3.29 14.36 -2.34
N LYS A 92 4.23 13.81 -1.55
CA LYS A 92 5.25 12.87 -2.02
C LYS A 92 5.43 11.74 -1.01
N ILE A 93 5.47 10.50 -1.50
CA ILE A 93 5.94 9.37 -0.69
C ILE A 93 7.46 9.49 -0.60
N THR A 94 7.98 9.79 0.59
CA THR A 94 9.42 10.04 0.81
C THR A 94 10.14 8.80 1.27
N THR A 95 9.48 7.97 2.07
CA THR A 95 10.08 6.82 2.73
C THR A 95 9.07 5.68 2.88
N ILE A 96 9.55 4.44 2.75
CA ILE A 96 8.83 3.23 3.16
C ILE A 96 9.75 2.46 4.11
N ASP A 97 9.44 2.49 5.41
CA ASP A 97 10.23 1.82 6.45
C ASP A 97 9.69 0.40 6.65
N LEU A 98 10.54 -0.62 6.46
CA LEU A 98 10.17 -2.03 6.65
C LEU A 98 10.64 -2.53 8.02
N LYS A 99 9.72 -3.08 8.81
CA LYS A 99 10.01 -3.80 10.05
C LYS A 99 9.59 -5.26 9.91
N THR A 100 10.55 -6.18 10.04
CA THR A 100 10.34 -7.62 9.84
C THR A 100 10.73 -8.43 11.06
N GLU A 101 9.92 -9.44 11.40
CA GLU A 101 10.15 -10.44 12.45
C GLU A 101 9.83 -11.87 11.97
#